data_AF-A0A392UCM4-F1
#
_entry.id   AF-A0A392UCM4-F1
#
_cell.length_a   1.000
_cell.length_b   1.000
_cell.length_c   1.000
_cell.angle_alpha   90.00
_cell.angle_beta   90.00
_cell.angle_gamma   90.00
#
_symmetry.space_group_name_H-M   'P 1'
#
loop_
_entity.id
_entity.type
_entity.pdbx_description
1 polymer ?
#
loop_
_entity_poly.entity_id
_entity_poly.type
_entity_poly.pdbx_seq_one_letter_code
_entity_poly.pdbx_strand_id
1 'polypeptide(L)' 'MDLWTLYAKHGRVGEVYIPLKRDKRGNRFGFVKFKEVKDVEALSKRLADLWPIKLKAM' A
#
# COMPACT_ATOMS: atom_id res chain seq x y z
N MET A 1 8.41 9.16 -8.76
CA MET A 1 6.98 8.83 -8.81
C MET A 1 6.49 8.70 -7.39
N ASP A 2 5.60 9.58 -6.97
CA ASP A 2 5.10 9.62 -5.59
C ASP A 2 4.15 8.45 -5.32
N LEU A 3 4.45 7.67 -4.27
CA LEU A 3 3.57 6.58 -3.83
C LEU A 3 2.15 7.09 -3.57
N TRP A 4 2.04 8.29 -2.99
CA TRP A 4 0.76 8.91 -2.68
C TRP A 4 -0.15 8.97 -3.92
N THR A 5 0.34 9.54 -5.02
CA THR A 5 -0.41 9.71 -6.26
C THR A 5 -0.72 8.37 -6.92
N LEU A 6 0.19 7.40 -6.80
CA LEU A 6 -0.03 6.04 -7.31
C LEU A 6 -1.21 5.34 -6.62
N TYR A 7 -1.35 5.51 -5.30
CA TYR A 7 -2.40 4.87 -4.51
C TYR A 7 -3.68 5.70 -4.40
N ALA A 8 -3.61 7.01 -4.59
CA ALA A 8 -4.77 7.91 -4.56
C ALA A 8 -5.83 7.54 -5.61
N LYS A 9 -5.45 6.91 -6.73
CA LYS A 9 -6.38 6.41 -7.75
C LYS A 9 -7.22 5.22 -7.29
N HIS A 10 -6.79 4.50 -6.25
CA HIS A 10 -7.47 3.30 -5.74
C HIS A 10 -8.34 3.58 -4.51
N GLY A 11 -8.12 4.70 -3.82
CA GLY A 11 -8.89 5.08 -2.64
C GLY A 11 -8.30 6.31 -1.94
N ARG A 12 -8.95 6.75 -0.86
CA ARG A 12 -8.49 7.90 -0.08
C ARG A 12 -7.28 7.51 0.76
N VAL A 13 -6.08 7.90 0.31
CA VAL A 13 -4.83 7.69 1.05
C VAL A 13 -4.83 8.60 2.28
N GLY A 14 -4.65 8.01 3.45
CA GLY A 14 -4.49 8.72 4.71
C GLY A 14 -3.04 8.96 5.07
N GLU A 15 -2.21 7.93 4.94
CA GLU A 15 -0.80 7.96 5.32
C GLU A 15 0.02 7.02 4.43
N VAL A 16 1.24 7.43 4.11
CA VAL A 16 2.24 6.59 3.44
C VAL A 16 3.49 6.58 4.32
N TYR A 17 3.93 5.40 4.70
CA TYR A 17 5.11 5.22 5.54
C TYR A 17 6.10 4.27 4.87
N ILE A 18 7.32 4.76 4.63
CA ILE A 18 8.42 3.97 4.05
C ILE A 18 9.52 3.86 5.11
N PRO A 19 9.70 2.71 5.77
CA PRO A 19 10.77 2.52 6.72
C PRO A 19 12.15 2.66 6.06
N LEU A 20 13.12 3.20 6.81
CA LEU A 20 14.53 3.16 6.41
C LEU A 20 15.11 1.74 6.46
N LYS A 21 14.53 0.87 7.29
CA LYS A 21 14.88 -0.55 7.40
C LYS A 21 14.50 -1.31 6.13
N ARG A 22 15.32 -2.28 5.73
CA ARG A 22 15.05 -3.21 4.63
C ARG A 22 14.45 -4.52 5.15
N ASP A 23 13.73 -5.23 4.29
CA ASP A 23 13.24 -6.57 4.61
C ASP A 23 14.41 -7.57 4.77
N LYS A 24 14.11 -8.82 5.16
CA LYS A 24 15.12 -9.88 5.32
C LYS A 24 15.88 -10.22 4.03
N ARG A 25 15.36 -9.81 2.85
CA ARG A 25 15.95 -10.04 1.52
C ARG A 25 16.66 -8.79 0.97
N GLY A 26 16.72 -7.70 1.73
CA GLY A 26 17.35 -6.45 1.33
C GLY A 26 16.47 -5.52 0.48
N ASN A 27 15.18 -5.81 0.34
CA ASN A 27 14.23 -5.00 -0.43
C ASN A 27 13.67 -3.85 0.41
N ARG A 28 13.32 -2.76 -0.28
CA ARG A 28 12.51 -1.67 0.28
C ARG A 28 11.05 -2.12 0.36
N PHE A 29 10.37 -1.73 1.42
CA PHE A 29 8.94 -1.93 1.60
C PHE A 29 8.32 -0.66 2.16
N GLY A 30 7.00 -0.53 2.03
CA GLY A 30 6.25 0.61 2.53
C GLY A 30 4.84 0.18 2.90
N PHE A 31 4.21 0.98 3.74
CA PHE A 31 2.83 0.80 4.18
C PHE A 31 2.01 1.99 3.70
N VAL A 32 0.79 1.71 3.27
CA VAL A 32 -0.17 2.74 2.89
C VAL A 32 -1.45 2.50 3.69
N LYS A 33 -1.85 3.52 4.45
CA LYS A 33 -3.10 3.50 5.21
C LYS A 33 -4.18 4.21 4.41
N PHE A 34 -5.25 3.49 4.10
CA PHE A 34 -6.42 4.06 3.44
C PHE A 34 -7.47 4.47 4.48
N LYS A 35 -8.14 5.59 4.23
CA LYS A 35 -9.27 6.07 5.02
C LYS A 35 -10.58 5.62 4.34
N GLU A 36 -11.61 5.41 5.15
CA GLU A 36 -12.99 5.16 4.67
C GLU A 36 -13.11 3.95 3.72
N VAL A 37 -12.33 2.90 3.98
CA VAL A 37 -12.39 1.66 3.21
C VAL A 37 -13.71 0.95 3.53
N LYS A 38 -14.66 1.05 2.61
CA LYS A 38 -15.97 0.37 2.73
C LYS A 38 -15.86 -1.14 2.51
N ASP A 39 -14.95 -1.55 1.64
CA ASP A 39 -14.73 -2.96 1.28
C ASP A 39 -13.24 -3.23 1.15
N VAL A 40 -12.71 -3.95 2.15
CA VAL A 40 -11.28 -4.27 2.24
C VAL A 40 -10.89 -5.31 1.19
N GLU A 41 -11.79 -6.23 0.84
CA GLU A 41 -11.49 -7.32 -0.08
C GLU A 41 -11.42 -6.79 -1.53
N ALA A 42 -12.36 -5.94 -1.92
CA ALA A 42 -12.34 -5.26 -3.21
C ALA A 42 -11.12 -4.35 -3.37
N LEU A 43 -10.74 -3.62 -2.31
CA LEU A 43 -9.53 -2.80 -2.32
C LEU A 43 -8.26 -3.66 -2.42
N SER A 44 -8.18 -4.74 -1.64
CA SER A 44 -7.07 -5.70 -1.68
C SER A 44 -6.90 -6.28 -3.09
N LYS A 45 -8.00 -6.67 -3.74
CA LYS A 45 -7.99 -7.22 -5.11
C LYS A 45 -7.46 -6.21 -6.13
N ARG A 46 -7.89 -4.93 -6.04
CA ARG A 46 -7.41 -3.84 -6.91
C ARG A 46 -5.93 -3.51 -6.69
N LEU A 47 -5.43 -3.69 -5.48
CA LEU A 47 -4.04 -3.43 -5.12
C LEU A 47 -3.13 -4.65 -5.40
N ALA A 48 -3.67 -5.86 -5.42
CA ALA A 48 -2.94 -7.08 -5.74
C ALA A 48 -2.44 -7.11 -7.20
N ASP A 49 -3.16 -6.46 -8.11
CA ASP A 49 -2.72 -6.26 -9.50
C ASP A 49 -1.53 -5.27 -9.63
N LEU A 50 -1.20 -4.52 -8.56
CA LEU A 50 0.04 -3.77 -8.44
C LEU A 50 1.16 -4.70 -7.89
N TRP A 51 1.85 -5.37 -8.81
CA TRP A 51 3.08 -6.18 -8.62
C TRP A 51 4.04 -5.76 -7.46
N PRO A 52 4.76 -6.70 -6.81
CA PRO A 52 4.30 -7.67 -5.83
C PRO A 52 4.43 -7.07 -4.42
N ILE A 53 3.54 -6.17 -4.02
CA ILE A 53 3.61 -5.56 -2.68
C ILE A 53 2.75 -6.42 -1.76
N LYS A 54 3.39 -7.21 -0.89
CA LYS A 54 2.67 -7.97 0.15
C LYS A 54 2.02 -6.96 1.12
N LEU A 55 0.80 -6.55 0.81
CA LEU A 55 -0.05 -5.83 1.74
C LEU A 55 -0.49 -6.80 2.82
N LYS A 56 0.13 -6.68 4.00
CA LYS A 56 -0.39 -7.30 5.22
C LYS A 56 -1.27 -6.25 5.90
N ALA A 57 -2.58 -6.48 5.89
CA ALA A 57 -3.50 -5.70 6.70
C ALA A 57 -3.08 -5.83 8.18
N MET A 58 -2.87 -4.69 8.83
CA MET A 58 -2.75 -4.55 10.28
C MET A 58 -4.03 -3.92 10.80
#